data_AF-A0A923CWC2-F1
#
_entry.id   AF-A0A923CWC2-F1
#
_cell.length_a   1.000
_cell.length_b   1.000
_cell.length_c   1.000
_cell.angle_alpha   90.00
_cell.angle_beta   90.00
_cell.angle_gamma   90.00
#
_symmetry.space_group_name_H-M   'P 1'
#
loop_
_entity.id
_entity.type
_entity.pdbx_description
1 polymer ?
#
loop_
_entity_poly.entity_id
_entity_poly.type
_entity_poly.pdbx_seq_one_letter_code
_entity_poly.pdbx_strand_id
1 'polypeptide(L)'
;MVPTVVILTFWTGRRPRVGKRVLDIYDHPTPIDGESTLPDCLRSLSRAGGIDRVVVICAATDSSIEHRAEDRVHEIAGDFPDLDVMVFGSAEMGSLHRRLEQLEFADMIPGVTLHGYGAVRNVGLIVGAALGCESVVFVDDDQLVVDEDFLAVAAEGLGMSYEGRPVLAKSGYYVDADGHYQQQKEPHWSDTFWHIAEAYNQALALVDAPPRLRVSPVAFGGCLALHRDMYCNVSFDPWVVRGEDTDYVINARMHGGDVFLDGKWKVLHQPPKPPSKALVLRQEAYRFVYEHRKLEFAKSQVDLRQVTPESMAPYPGEFLGGSVGWRVAATALLRALAGQERSMYLKVARAALRDAPEYARKNCDNYFAFQRRWPILMERIWEDVPLKTLFTGERSVDRTAITGRFPAIRND
;
A
#
# COMPACT_ATOMS: atom_id res chain seq x y z
N MET A 1 0.26 7.83 22.22
CA MET A 1 -0.71 7.78 21.11
C MET A 1 -1.03 6.31 20.89
N VAL A 2 -2.31 5.92 20.93
CA VAL A 2 -2.70 4.53 20.65
C VAL A 2 -3.01 4.44 19.15
N PRO A 3 -2.28 3.63 18.37
CA PRO A 3 -2.47 3.56 16.93
C PRO A 3 -3.67 2.69 16.55
N THR A 4 -4.34 3.08 15.47
CA THR A 4 -5.25 2.17 14.75
C THR A 4 -4.44 1.37 13.74
N VAL A 5 -4.57 0.05 13.78
CA VAL A 5 -3.90 -0.84 12.83
C VAL A 5 -4.79 -1.03 11.62
N VAL A 6 -4.28 -0.76 10.42
CA VAL A 6 -4.96 -1.01 9.16
C VAL A 6 -4.29 -2.20 8.47
N ILE A 7 -5.06 -3.28 8.29
CA ILE A 7 -4.63 -4.47 7.57
C ILE A 7 -5.24 -4.46 6.18
N LEU A 8 -4.40 -4.66 5.16
CA LEU A 8 -4.86 -4.83 3.79
C LEU A 8 -4.86 -6.31 3.43
N THR A 9 -5.99 -6.81 2.92
CA THR A 9 -6.09 -8.19 2.44
C THR A 9 -6.67 -8.23 1.04
N PHE A 10 -5.98 -8.94 0.14
CA PHE A 10 -6.32 -9.00 -1.27
C PHE A 10 -6.78 -10.40 -1.65
N TRP A 11 -7.95 -10.52 -2.26
CA TRP A 11 -8.58 -11.80 -2.57
C TRP A 11 -8.74 -12.01 -4.08
N THR A 12 -8.59 -13.25 -4.53
CA THR A 12 -8.68 -13.62 -5.94
C THR A 12 -9.48 -14.89 -6.18
N GLY A 13 -10.05 -15.04 -7.37
CA GLY A 13 -10.79 -16.24 -7.75
C GLY A 13 -9.89 -17.48 -7.90
N ARG A 14 -10.50 -18.66 -8.00
CA ARG A 14 -9.80 -19.97 -8.18
C ARG A 14 -8.73 -19.97 -9.26
N ARG A 15 -8.94 -19.22 -10.34
CA ARG A 15 -7.95 -19.01 -11.38
C ARG A 15 -7.62 -17.53 -11.37
N PRO A 16 -6.38 -17.15 -11.02
CA PRO A 16 -5.93 -15.79 -11.17
C PRO A 16 -6.10 -15.41 -12.64
N ARG A 17 -7.11 -14.60 -12.95
CA ARG A 17 -7.14 -13.92 -14.23
C ARG A 17 -6.12 -12.80 -14.09
N VAL A 18 -5.18 -12.70 -15.02
CA VAL A 18 -4.38 -11.48 -15.14
C VAL A 18 -5.40 -10.34 -15.23
N GLY A 19 -5.39 -9.45 -14.24
CA GLY A 19 -6.37 -8.37 -14.14
C GLY A 19 -6.52 -7.67 -15.49
N LYS A 20 -7.77 -7.36 -15.88
CA LYS A 20 -8.00 -6.62 -17.13
C LYS A 20 -7.36 -5.23 -17.07
N ARG A 21 -7.25 -4.66 -15.86
CA ARG A 21 -6.54 -3.41 -15.56
C ARG A 21 -5.18 -3.71 -14.97
N VAL A 22 -4.20 -2.85 -15.26
CA VAL A 22 -2.83 -2.99 -14.76
C VAL A 22 -2.76 -2.85 -13.23
N LEU A 23 -3.71 -2.11 -12.64
CA LEU A 23 -3.85 -1.87 -11.20
C LEU A 23 -4.41 -3.06 -10.40
N ASP A 24 -5.08 -4.03 -11.04
CA ASP A 24 -5.71 -5.17 -10.36
C ASP A 24 -4.77 -6.39 -10.27
N ILE A 25 -3.46 -6.15 -10.22
CA ILE A 25 -2.44 -7.20 -10.17
C ILE A 25 -1.68 -7.06 -8.84
N TYR A 26 -2.03 -7.92 -7.90
CA TYR A 26 -1.41 -7.99 -6.59
C TYR A 26 -0.34 -9.09 -6.56
N ASP A 27 0.69 -8.89 -5.75
CA ASP A 27 1.82 -9.82 -5.60
C ASP A 27 1.37 -11.16 -5.02
N HIS A 28 0.55 -11.12 -3.96
CA HIS A 28 0.18 -12.29 -3.14
C HIS A 28 -1.32 -12.36 -2.80
N PRO A 29 -2.26 -12.25 -3.76
CA PRO A 29 -3.67 -12.30 -3.43
C PRO A 29 -4.09 -13.71 -2.98
N THR A 30 -4.83 -13.78 -1.88
CA THR A 30 -5.38 -15.01 -1.30
C THR A 30 -6.46 -15.59 -2.22
N PRO A 31 -6.34 -16.84 -2.70
CA PRO A 31 -7.42 -17.50 -3.42
C PRO A 31 -8.65 -17.67 -2.52
N ILE A 32 -9.85 -17.40 -3.03
CA ILE A 32 -11.10 -17.43 -2.25
C ILE A 32 -11.40 -18.78 -1.57
N ASP A 33 -10.87 -19.87 -2.13
CA ASP A 33 -10.99 -21.23 -1.56
C ASP A 33 -9.64 -21.76 -1.04
N GLY A 34 -8.65 -20.88 -0.89
CA GLY A 34 -7.32 -21.18 -0.40
C GLY A 34 -7.13 -20.83 1.07
N GLU A 35 -5.94 -21.14 1.59
CA GLU A 35 -5.51 -20.70 2.92
C GLU A 35 -5.13 -19.21 2.88
N SER A 36 -5.60 -18.47 3.88
CA SER A 36 -5.29 -17.06 4.08
C SER A 36 -4.20 -16.91 5.12
N THR A 37 -3.33 -15.92 4.96
CA THR A 37 -2.32 -15.52 5.97
C THR A 37 -2.90 -14.59 7.04
N LEU A 38 -4.06 -13.99 6.80
CA LEU A 38 -4.74 -13.09 7.73
C LEU A 38 -4.94 -13.66 9.15
N PRO A 39 -5.33 -14.94 9.35
CA PRO A 39 -5.47 -15.50 10.70
C PRO A 39 -4.15 -15.48 11.49
N ASP A 40 -3.01 -15.74 10.84
CA ASP A 40 -1.71 -15.70 11.51
C ASP A 40 -1.28 -14.27 11.80
N CYS A 41 -1.56 -13.33 10.88
CA CYS A 41 -1.38 -11.89 11.11
C CYS A 41 -2.18 -11.42 12.34
N LEU A 42 -3.48 -11.70 12.41
CA LEU A 42 -4.34 -11.32 13.55
C LEU A 42 -3.89 -11.97 14.87
N ARG A 43 -3.50 -13.25 14.84
CA ARG A 43 -2.96 -13.96 16.01
C ARG A 43 -1.65 -13.36 16.50
N SER A 44 -0.81 -12.88 15.59
CA SER A 44 0.45 -12.20 15.94
C SER A 44 0.17 -10.84 16.57
N LEU A 45 -0.78 -10.08 16.01
CA LEU A 45 -1.22 -8.79 16.53
C LEU A 45 -1.89 -8.91 17.90
N SER A 46 -2.68 -9.94 18.17
CA SER A 46 -3.33 -10.12 19.48
C SER A 46 -2.35 -10.27 20.65
N ARG A 47 -1.06 -10.52 20.36
CA ARG A 47 0.02 -10.56 21.35
C ARG A 47 0.70 -9.20 21.54
N ALA A 48 0.53 -8.28 20.59
CA ALA A 48 1.07 -6.93 20.69
C ALA A 48 0.20 -6.09 21.64
N GLY A 49 0.85 -5.41 22.59
CA GLY A 49 0.15 -4.49 23.48
C GLY A 49 -0.22 -3.17 22.78
N GLY A 50 -1.27 -2.50 23.26
CA GLY A 50 -1.58 -1.12 22.85
C GLY A 50 -2.30 -0.99 21.50
N ILE A 51 -3.09 -1.99 21.11
CA ILE A 51 -4.04 -1.90 19.98
C ILE A 51 -5.29 -1.16 20.46
N ASP A 52 -5.70 -0.12 19.72
CA ASP A 52 -7.03 0.49 19.88
C ASP A 52 -8.07 -0.32 19.09
N ARG A 53 -7.86 -0.40 17.78
CA ARG A 53 -8.73 -1.08 16.82
C ARG A 53 -7.91 -1.62 15.66
N VAL A 54 -8.40 -2.69 15.06
CA VAL A 54 -7.91 -3.24 13.80
C VAL A 54 -8.96 -2.99 12.71
N VAL A 55 -8.56 -2.35 11.62
CA VAL A 55 -9.40 -2.15 10.43
C VAL A 55 -8.86 -3.04 9.32
N VAL A 56 -9.63 -4.04 8.90
CA VAL A 56 -9.28 -4.94 7.80
C VAL A 56 -9.97 -4.46 6.53
N ILE A 57 -9.21 -3.93 5.58
CA ILE A 57 -9.72 -3.53 4.26
C ILE A 57 -9.67 -4.74 3.33
N CYS A 58 -10.85 -5.24 2.94
CA CYS A 58 -10.99 -6.37 2.03
C CYS A 58 -11.09 -5.89 0.59
N ALA A 59 -10.07 -6.15 -0.22
CA ALA A 59 -10.05 -5.86 -1.64
C ALA A 59 -10.09 -7.17 -2.45
N ALA A 60 -10.74 -7.15 -3.62
CA ALA A 60 -10.83 -8.31 -4.50
C ALA A 60 -10.43 -7.98 -5.94
N THR A 61 -9.85 -8.96 -6.63
CA THR A 61 -9.43 -8.81 -8.04
C THR A 61 -10.58 -8.80 -9.04
N ASP A 62 -11.77 -9.26 -8.65
CA ASP A 62 -12.95 -9.39 -9.49
C ASP A 62 -14.22 -9.13 -8.65
N SER A 63 -15.12 -8.30 -9.17
CA SER A 63 -16.35 -7.93 -8.45
C SER A 63 -17.27 -9.11 -8.15
N SER A 64 -17.14 -10.20 -8.91
CA SER A 64 -17.92 -11.43 -8.68
C SER A 64 -17.57 -12.17 -7.38
N ILE A 65 -16.45 -11.83 -6.73
CA ILE A 65 -16.01 -12.47 -5.48
C ILE A 65 -15.96 -11.52 -4.28
N GLU A 66 -16.25 -10.23 -4.44
CA GLU A 66 -16.14 -9.22 -3.37
C GLU A 66 -16.92 -9.63 -2.11
N HIS A 67 -18.20 -9.96 -2.25
CA HIS A 67 -19.02 -10.37 -1.09
C HIS A 67 -18.54 -11.68 -0.44
N ARG A 68 -18.07 -12.63 -1.25
CA ARG A 68 -17.53 -13.90 -0.71
C ARG A 68 -16.24 -13.67 0.07
N ALA A 69 -15.38 -12.77 -0.42
CA ALA A 69 -14.15 -12.40 0.26
C ALA A 69 -14.45 -11.67 1.58
N GLU A 70 -15.42 -10.75 1.56
CA GLU A 70 -15.90 -10.03 2.74
C GLU A 70 -16.47 -10.98 3.79
N ASP A 71 -17.35 -11.92 3.41
CA ASP A 71 -17.89 -12.98 4.28
C ASP A 71 -16.75 -13.80 4.92
N ARG A 72 -15.74 -14.16 4.12
CA ARG A 72 -14.59 -14.94 4.60
C ARG A 72 -13.72 -14.18 5.60
N VAL A 73 -13.50 -12.89 5.35
CA VAL A 73 -12.77 -12.02 6.29
C VAL A 73 -13.56 -11.84 7.59
N HIS A 74 -14.90 -11.73 7.52
CA HIS A 74 -15.75 -11.71 8.69
C HIS A 74 -15.69 -13.00 9.51
N GLU A 75 -15.71 -14.17 8.85
CA GLU A 75 -15.51 -15.47 9.53
C GLU A 75 -14.17 -15.49 10.26
N ILE A 76 -13.08 -15.09 9.59
CA ILE A 76 -11.73 -15.04 10.19
C ILE A 76 -11.71 -14.08 11.37
N ALA A 77 -12.26 -12.87 11.23
CA ALA A 77 -12.30 -11.88 12.30
C ALA A 77 -13.09 -12.38 13.53
N GLY A 78 -14.16 -13.15 13.31
CA GLY A 78 -14.97 -13.76 14.37
C GLY A 78 -14.20 -14.75 15.27
N ASP A 79 -13.09 -15.31 14.79
CA ASP A 79 -12.22 -16.18 15.57
C ASP A 79 -11.29 -15.41 16.54
N PHE A 80 -11.28 -14.06 16.49
CA PHE A 80 -10.44 -13.19 17.33
C PHE A 80 -11.28 -12.19 18.15
N PRO A 81 -12.15 -12.66 19.08
CA PRO A 81 -13.04 -11.79 19.85
C PRO A 81 -12.31 -10.82 20.80
N ASP A 82 -11.04 -11.07 21.09
CA ASP A 82 -10.20 -10.20 21.92
C ASP A 82 -9.68 -8.96 21.16
N LEU A 83 -9.84 -8.92 19.83
CA LEU A 83 -9.51 -7.78 18.99
C LEU A 83 -10.79 -7.03 18.57
N ASP A 84 -10.79 -5.70 18.69
CA ASP A 84 -11.81 -4.87 18.04
C ASP A 84 -11.51 -4.80 16.53
N VAL A 85 -12.08 -5.73 15.76
CA VAL A 85 -11.87 -5.83 14.31
C VAL A 85 -13.06 -5.27 13.54
N MET A 86 -12.82 -4.17 12.82
CA MET A 86 -13.72 -3.64 11.81
C MET A 86 -13.33 -4.17 10.43
N VAL A 87 -14.24 -4.84 9.74
CA VAL A 87 -14.06 -5.22 8.33
C VAL A 87 -14.66 -4.13 7.44
N PHE A 88 -13.86 -3.63 6.50
CA PHE A 88 -14.29 -2.67 5.49
C PHE A 88 -14.29 -3.36 4.12
N GLY A 89 -15.48 -3.54 3.54
CA GLY A 89 -15.65 -4.18 2.24
C GLY A 89 -16.45 -3.34 1.27
N SER A 90 -17.13 -4.04 0.37
CA SER A 90 -17.92 -3.46 -0.73
C SER A 90 -19.09 -2.60 -0.23
N ALA A 91 -19.72 -3.02 0.87
CA ALA A 91 -20.86 -2.33 1.46
C ALA A 91 -20.45 -0.99 2.09
N GLU A 92 -19.37 -0.98 2.87
CA GLU A 92 -18.81 0.23 3.47
C GLU A 92 -18.27 1.18 2.40
N MET A 93 -17.65 0.65 1.34
CA MET A 93 -17.20 1.44 0.19
C MET A 93 -18.35 2.20 -0.48
N GLY A 94 -19.49 1.54 -0.70
CA GLY A 94 -20.68 2.19 -1.27
C GLY A 94 -21.23 3.31 -0.38
N SER A 95 -21.14 3.15 0.94
CA SER A 95 -21.53 4.21 1.89
C SER A 95 -20.54 5.38 1.88
N LEU A 96 -19.24 5.09 1.82
CA LEU A 96 -18.20 6.11 1.69
C LEU A 96 -18.40 6.92 0.42
N HIS A 97 -18.60 6.29 -0.75
CA HIS A 97 -18.83 7.00 -2.01
C HIS A 97 -20.04 7.92 -1.95
N ARG A 98 -21.18 7.44 -1.44
CA ARG A 98 -22.37 8.30 -1.23
C ARG A 98 -22.07 9.49 -0.33
N ARG A 99 -21.26 9.30 0.72
CA ARG A 99 -20.86 10.40 1.59
C ARG A 99 -19.96 11.40 0.88
N LEU A 100 -19.00 10.92 0.08
CA LEU A 100 -18.14 11.78 -0.74
C LEU A 100 -18.96 12.62 -1.72
N GLU A 101 -19.98 12.04 -2.37
CA GLU A 101 -20.90 12.79 -3.24
C GLU A 101 -21.66 13.88 -2.48
N GLN A 102 -22.19 13.56 -1.29
CA GLN A 102 -22.88 14.53 -0.43
C GLN A 102 -21.97 15.68 0.03
N LEU A 103 -20.67 15.41 0.17
CA LEU A 103 -19.66 16.38 0.56
C LEU A 103 -19.00 17.07 -0.65
N GLU A 104 -19.54 16.89 -1.85
CA GLU A 104 -19.03 17.48 -3.10
C GLU A 104 -17.61 17.02 -3.49
N PHE A 105 -17.26 15.76 -3.19
CA PHE A 105 -15.99 15.10 -3.54
C PHE A 105 -16.16 13.95 -4.56
N ALA A 106 -17.17 14.03 -5.43
CA ALA A 106 -17.41 13.03 -6.47
C ALA A 106 -16.21 12.86 -7.43
N ASP A 107 -15.44 13.93 -7.65
CA ASP A 107 -14.20 13.95 -8.43
C ASP A 107 -13.07 13.10 -7.83
N MET A 108 -13.11 12.82 -6.52
CA MET A 108 -12.09 12.02 -5.83
C MET A 108 -12.37 10.51 -5.85
N ILE A 109 -13.61 10.10 -6.14
CA ILE A 109 -14.03 8.69 -6.14
C ILE A 109 -13.09 7.77 -6.94
N PRO A 110 -12.58 8.14 -8.14
CA PRO A 110 -11.65 7.29 -8.88
C PRO A 110 -10.36 6.94 -8.13
N GLY A 111 -9.94 7.76 -7.16
CA GLY A 111 -8.77 7.54 -6.31
C GLY A 111 -9.07 6.93 -4.94
N VAL A 112 -10.34 6.72 -4.61
CA VAL A 112 -10.82 6.15 -3.33
C VAL A 112 -11.61 4.88 -3.67
N THR A 113 -10.91 3.76 -3.89
CA THR A 113 -11.53 2.50 -4.33
C THR A 113 -10.84 1.30 -3.70
N LEU A 114 -11.48 0.12 -3.78
CA LEU A 114 -10.87 -1.16 -3.38
C LEU A 114 -10.00 -1.79 -4.50
N HIS A 115 -9.48 -0.96 -5.42
CA HIS A 115 -8.66 -1.42 -6.55
C HIS A 115 -7.33 -0.67 -6.61
N GLY A 116 -6.24 -1.43 -6.77
CA GLY A 116 -4.88 -0.90 -6.71
C GLY A 116 -4.41 -0.60 -5.28
N TYR A 117 -3.11 -0.79 -5.04
CA TYR A 117 -2.53 -0.68 -3.70
C TYR A 117 -2.70 0.72 -3.09
N GLY A 118 -2.40 1.78 -3.84
CA GLY A 118 -2.47 3.16 -3.34
C GLY A 118 -3.88 3.60 -2.96
N ALA A 119 -4.89 3.28 -3.77
CA ALA A 119 -6.28 3.62 -3.46
C ALA A 119 -6.80 2.87 -2.23
N VAL A 120 -6.45 1.58 -2.10
CA VAL A 120 -6.81 0.76 -0.93
C VAL A 120 -6.19 1.31 0.36
N ARG A 121 -4.92 1.76 0.32
CA ARG A 121 -4.29 2.46 1.45
C ARG A 121 -5.00 3.77 1.80
N ASN A 122 -5.38 4.57 0.79
CA ASN A 122 -6.15 5.80 1.01
C ASN A 122 -7.50 5.56 1.69
N VAL A 123 -8.17 4.44 1.40
CA VAL A 123 -9.40 4.05 2.12
C VAL A 123 -9.09 3.83 3.61
N GLY A 124 -8.00 3.15 3.93
CA GLY A 124 -7.53 3.01 5.31
C GLY A 124 -7.31 4.35 6.02
N LEU A 125 -6.70 5.32 5.34
CA LEU A 125 -6.49 6.67 5.87
C LEU A 125 -7.81 7.43 6.09
N ILE A 126 -8.75 7.32 5.15
CA ILE A 126 -10.08 7.93 5.25
C ILE A 126 -10.87 7.35 6.42
N VAL A 127 -10.81 6.02 6.62
CA VAL A 127 -11.41 5.38 7.80
C VAL A 127 -10.77 5.92 9.08
N GLY A 128 -9.43 6.03 9.12
CA GLY A 128 -8.72 6.64 10.24
C GLY A 128 -9.21 8.06 10.55
N ALA A 129 -9.34 8.92 9.53
CA ALA A 129 -9.85 10.28 9.71
C ALA A 129 -11.31 10.31 10.18
N ALA A 130 -12.18 9.50 9.58
CA ALA A 130 -13.60 9.42 9.96
C ALA A 130 -13.79 8.96 11.42
N LEU A 131 -12.89 8.13 11.92
CA LEU A 131 -12.89 7.69 13.32
C LEU A 131 -12.20 8.66 14.27
N GLY A 132 -11.39 9.61 13.77
CA GLY A 132 -10.62 10.57 14.56
C GLY A 132 -9.28 10.00 15.06
N CYS A 133 -8.68 9.05 14.34
CA CYS A 133 -7.46 8.36 14.75
C CYS A 133 -6.24 9.27 14.63
N GLU A 134 -5.51 9.49 15.73
CA GLU A 134 -4.30 10.32 15.73
C GLU A 134 -3.14 9.71 14.92
N SER A 135 -3.08 8.37 14.83
CA SER A 135 -2.15 7.65 13.97
C SER A 135 -2.74 6.39 13.38
N VAL A 136 -2.23 6.05 12.19
CA VAL A 136 -2.52 4.82 11.46
C VAL A 136 -1.23 4.02 11.31
N VAL A 137 -1.28 2.73 11.62
CA VAL A 137 -0.18 1.78 11.39
C VAL A 137 -0.65 0.75 10.37
N PHE A 138 -0.01 0.71 9.20
CA PHE A 138 -0.29 -0.30 8.20
C PHE A 138 0.48 -1.58 8.48
N VAL A 139 -0.22 -2.71 8.31
CA VAL A 139 0.32 -4.08 8.30
C VAL A 139 -0.28 -4.82 7.10
N ASP A 140 0.50 -5.58 6.36
CA ASP A 140 -0.05 -6.41 5.28
C ASP A 140 -0.45 -7.79 5.84
N ASP A 141 -1.42 -8.47 5.21
CA ASP A 141 -1.96 -9.73 5.74
C ASP A 141 -0.98 -10.93 5.74
N ASP A 142 0.14 -10.82 5.03
CA ASP A 142 1.22 -11.82 4.98
C ASP A 142 2.41 -11.51 5.91
N GLN A 143 2.20 -10.60 6.87
CA GLN A 143 3.21 -10.16 7.82
C GLN A 143 2.85 -10.54 9.26
N LEU A 144 3.87 -10.88 10.04
CA LEU A 144 3.74 -11.35 11.41
C LEU A 144 4.44 -10.40 12.37
N VAL A 145 3.68 -9.90 13.35
CA VAL A 145 4.19 -9.10 14.45
C VAL A 145 4.85 -10.03 15.47
N VAL A 146 6.16 -9.89 15.61
CA VAL A 146 6.98 -10.78 16.46
C VAL A 146 7.29 -10.20 17.83
N ASP A 147 7.33 -8.88 17.96
CA ASP A 147 7.69 -8.19 19.19
C ASP A 147 6.44 -7.65 19.90
N GLU A 148 6.29 -7.89 21.21
CA GLU A 148 5.12 -7.45 21.99
C GLU A 148 5.01 -5.92 22.07
N ASP A 149 6.13 -5.22 21.95
CA ASP A 149 6.23 -3.76 21.96
C ASP A 149 6.12 -3.14 20.56
N PHE A 150 5.79 -3.91 19.52
CA PHE A 150 5.72 -3.46 18.12
C PHE A 150 4.97 -2.12 17.93
N LEU A 151 3.81 -1.95 18.56
CA LEU A 151 3.02 -0.71 18.45
C LEU A 151 3.55 0.43 19.32
N ALA A 152 4.16 0.11 20.47
CA ALA A 152 4.85 1.10 21.27
C ALA A 152 6.07 1.66 20.52
N VAL A 153 6.84 0.76 19.89
CA VAL A 153 7.93 1.10 18.98
C VAL A 153 7.39 1.92 17.82
N ALA A 154 6.30 1.55 17.16
CA ALA A 154 5.68 2.34 16.08
C ALA A 154 5.34 3.78 16.50
N ALA A 155 4.75 3.95 17.70
CA ALA A 155 4.37 5.25 18.24
C ALA A 155 5.55 6.09 18.77
N GLU A 156 6.68 5.46 19.11
CA GLU A 156 7.85 6.14 19.68
C GLU A 156 8.38 7.22 18.74
N GLY A 157 8.41 8.47 19.23
CA GLY A 157 8.88 9.63 18.47
C GLY A 157 7.91 10.15 17.40
N LEU A 158 6.82 9.44 17.09
CA LEU A 158 5.83 9.87 16.11
C LEU A 158 5.09 11.13 16.62
N GLY A 159 4.99 12.17 15.78
CA GLY A 159 4.47 13.49 16.14
C GLY A 159 5.47 14.38 16.89
N MET A 160 6.67 13.89 17.21
CA MET A 160 7.71 14.66 17.89
C MET A 160 8.71 15.27 16.90
N SER A 161 9.52 16.23 17.38
CA SER A 161 10.64 16.77 16.62
C SER A 161 11.91 15.96 16.89
N TYR A 162 12.57 15.53 15.81
CA TYR A 162 13.86 14.83 15.82
C TYR A 162 14.85 15.61 14.96
N GLU A 163 15.95 16.08 15.57
CA GLU A 163 16.94 16.95 14.90
C GLU A 163 16.31 18.17 14.19
N GLY A 164 15.29 18.77 14.80
CA GLY A 164 14.58 19.92 14.25
C GLY A 164 13.57 19.60 13.14
N ARG A 165 13.35 18.32 12.82
CA ARG A 165 12.36 17.85 11.83
C ARG A 165 11.22 17.10 12.51
N PRO A 166 9.95 17.36 12.15
CA PRO A 166 8.84 16.60 12.70
C PRO A 166 8.82 15.17 12.13
N VAL A 167 8.68 14.17 13.00
CA VAL A 167 8.56 12.76 12.61
C VAL A 167 7.08 12.44 12.46
N LEU A 168 6.53 12.70 11.27
CA LEU A 168 5.10 12.46 11.00
C LEU A 168 4.85 11.16 10.22
N ALA A 169 5.89 10.58 9.63
CA ALA A 169 5.86 9.27 8.99
C ALA A 169 7.07 8.45 9.41
N LYS A 170 6.83 7.20 9.78
CA LYS A 170 7.87 6.26 10.18
C LYS A 170 7.65 4.92 9.51
N SER A 171 8.71 4.30 9.03
CA SER A 171 8.73 2.96 8.47
C SER A 171 9.63 2.08 9.33
N GLY A 172 9.24 0.85 9.56
CA GLY A 172 10.13 -0.21 9.96
C GLY A 172 10.77 -0.87 8.75
N TYR A 173 11.18 -2.12 8.90
CA TYR A 173 11.76 -2.96 7.85
C TYR A 173 11.28 -4.41 7.94
N TYR A 174 11.43 -5.14 6.83
CA TYR A 174 11.09 -6.56 6.76
C TYR A 174 12.29 -7.42 7.14
N VAL A 175 12.03 -8.48 7.90
CA VAL A 175 12.97 -9.57 8.14
C VAL A 175 12.38 -10.88 7.66
N ASP A 176 13.21 -11.79 7.16
CA ASP A 176 12.83 -13.16 6.87
C ASP A 176 12.81 -14.05 8.14
N ALA A 177 12.50 -15.33 7.97
CA ALA A 177 12.46 -16.31 9.06
C ALA A 177 13.79 -16.46 9.81
N ASP A 178 14.90 -16.19 9.14
CA ASP A 178 16.26 -16.28 9.68
C ASP A 178 16.73 -14.93 10.26
N GLY A 179 15.89 -13.88 10.18
CA GLY A 179 16.19 -12.55 10.68
C GLY A 179 16.97 -11.66 9.69
N HIS A 180 17.18 -12.10 8.45
CA HIS A 180 17.84 -11.27 7.45
C HIS A 180 16.87 -10.25 6.86
N TYR A 181 17.35 -9.02 6.69
CA TYR A 181 16.60 -7.96 6.00
C TYR A 181 17.16 -7.65 4.60
N GLN A 182 18.35 -8.17 4.26
CA GLN A 182 18.95 -8.02 2.93
C GLN A 182 18.74 -9.27 2.07
N GLN A 183 18.53 -9.06 0.77
CA GLN A 183 18.36 -10.16 -0.18
C GLN A 183 19.71 -10.80 -0.51
N GLN A 184 19.83 -12.11 -0.26
CA GLN A 184 20.99 -12.91 -0.65
C GLN A 184 20.82 -13.45 -2.08
N LYS A 185 20.89 -12.56 -3.07
CA LYS A 185 20.77 -12.93 -4.48
C LYS A 185 22.08 -12.66 -5.22
N GLU A 186 22.65 -13.71 -5.80
CA GLU A 186 23.81 -13.56 -6.68
C GLU A 186 23.44 -12.80 -7.98
N PRO A 187 24.27 -11.85 -8.43
CA PRO A 187 24.06 -11.17 -9.69
C PRO A 187 24.05 -12.17 -10.84
N HIS A 188 22.99 -12.15 -11.65
CA HIS A 188 22.92 -12.93 -12.88
C HIS A 188 23.21 -12.02 -14.09
N TRP A 189 23.90 -12.52 -15.11
CA TRP A 189 24.26 -11.72 -16.30
C TRP A 189 23.03 -11.13 -17.02
N SER A 190 21.84 -11.73 -16.87
CA SER A 190 20.61 -11.17 -17.46
C SER A 190 20.11 -9.91 -16.74
N ASP A 191 20.67 -9.58 -15.58
CA ASP A 191 20.28 -8.45 -14.73
C ASP A 191 21.22 -7.23 -14.93
N THR A 192 22.10 -7.23 -15.95
CA THR A 192 23.11 -6.17 -16.24
C THR A 192 22.56 -4.74 -16.30
N PHE A 193 21.28 -4.55 -16.61
CA PHE A 193 20.66 -3.22 -16.66
C PHE A 193 19.63 -2.99 -15.56
N TRP A 194 19.51 -3.93 -14.61
CA TRP A 194 18.43 -3.98 -13.62
C TRP A 194 18.89 -4.52 -12.25
N HIS A 195 19.77 -3.75 -11.59
CA HIS A 195 20.40 -4.09 -10.31
C HIS A 195 19.52 -3.76 -9.09
N ILE A 196 18.23 -4.08 -9.16
CA ILE A 196 17.26 -3.65 -8.13
C ILE A 196 17.59 -4.21 -6.74
N ALA A 197 17.98 -5.49 -6.66
CA ALA A 197 18.31 -6.13 -5.38
C ALA A 197 19.57 -5.52 -4.72
N GLU A 198 20.56 -5.13 -5.53
CA GLU A 198 21.78 -4.50 -5.03
C GLU A 198 21.50 -3.09 -4.52
N ALA A 199 20.82 -2.25 -5.33
CA ALA A 199 20.43 -0.91 -4.92
C ALA A 199 19.54 -0.92 -3.67
N TYR A 200 18.63 -1.89 -3.58
CA TYR A 200 17.77 -2.10 -2.42
C TYR A 200 18.59 -2.48 -1.17
N ASN A 201 19.49 -3.47 -1.26
CA ASN A 201 20.35 -3.86 -0.15
C ASN A 201 21.23 -2.70 0.34
N GLN A 202 21.74 -1.86 -0.58
CA GLN A 202 22.48 -0.65 -0.24
C GLN A 202 21.61 0.36 0.52
N ALA A 203 20.34 0.54 0.13
CA ALA A 203 19.41 1.40 0.86
C ALA A 203 19.14 0.86 2.28
N LEU A 204 19.07 -0.47 2.44
CA LEU A 204 18.86 -1.11 3.74
C LEU A 204 20.07 -1.07 4.68
N ALA A 205 21.24 -0.62 4.22
CA ALA A 205 22.34 -0.31 5.13
C ALA A 205 21.96 0.77 6.17
N LEU A 206 20.88 1.54 5.94
CA LEU A 206 20.31 2.48 6.90
C LEU A 206 19.74 1.81 8.16
N VAL A 207 19.32 0.53 8.09
CA VAL A 207 18.70 -0.20 9.22
C VAL A 207 19.63 -0.24 10.43
N ASP A 208 20.89 -0.63 10.21
CA ASP A 208 21.89 -0.78 11.27
C ASP A 208 22.70 0.50 11.55
N ALA A 209 22.51 1.54 10.74
CA ALA A 209 23.34 2.73 10.82
C ALA A 209 22.83 3.69 11.93
N PRO A 210 23.68 4.14 12.87
CA PRO A 210 23.27 5.13 13.86
C PRO A 210 23.06 6.51 13.22
N PRO A 211 22.18 7.38 13.77
CA PRO A 211 21.28 7.11 14.89
C PRO A 211 20.09 6.24 14.48
N ARG A 212 19.36 5.66 15.45
CA ARG A 212 18.25 4.71 15.24
C ARG A 212 17.22 5.16 14.20
N LEU A 213 16.85 6.44 14.20
CA LEU A 213 15.83 7.00 13.33
C LEU A 213 16.49 7.84 12.25
N ARG A 214 16.31 7.46 10.98
CA ARG A 214 16.98 8.12 9.84
C ARG A 214 16.00 8.43 8.74
N VAL A 215 16.16 9.59 8.09
CA VAL A 215 15.40 9.87 6.86
C VAL A 215 15.74 8.81 5.81
N SER A 216 14.70 8.22 5.24
CA SER A 216 14.79 7.09 4.35
C SER A 216 14.31 7.44 2.94
N PRO A 217 14.95 6.92 1.88
CA PRO A 217 14.38 6.94 0.52
C PRO A 217 13.40 5.79 0.27
N VAL A 218 13.26 4.86 1.23
CA VAL A 218 12.39 3.69 1.15
C VAL A 218 11.42 3.63 2.32
N ALA A 219 10.25 3.07 2.07
CA ALA A 219 9.30 2.69 3.09
C ALA A 219 8.83 1.26 2.81
N PHE A 220 8.29 0.64 3.85
CA PHE A 220 7.78 -0.72 3.84
C PHE A 220 6.29 -0.67 4.14
N GLY A 221 5.46 -0.91 3.13
CA GLY A 221 4.01 -0.68 3.21
C GLY A 221 3.29 -1.33 4.39
N GLY A 222 3.68 -2.54 4.80
CA GLY A 222 3.10 -3.25 5.95
C GLY A 222 3.87 -3.03 7.27
N CYS A 223 4.82 -2.10 7.30
CA CYS A 223 5.43 -1.63 8.54
C CYS A 223 5.58 -0.11 8.48
N LEU A 224 4.45 0.58 8.35
CA LEU A 224 4.39 2.03 8.12
C LEU A 224 3.42 2.70 9.09
N ALA A 225 3.92 3.64 9.90
CA ALA A 225 3.16 4.45 10.83
C ALA A 225 3.06 5.87 10.32
N LEU A 226 1.84 6.41 10.26
CA LEU A 226 1.56 7.77 9.83
C LEU A 226 0.80 8.52 10.93
N HIS A 227 1.30 9.69 11.29
CA HIS A 227 0.59 10.65 12.14
C HIS A 227 -0.50 11.36 11.32
N ARG A 228 -1.57 11.81 11.98
CA ARG A 228 -2.67 12.56 11.33
C ARG A 228 -2.19 13.74 10.48
N ASP A 229 -1.20 14.48 10.97
CA ASP A 229 -0.68 15.64 10.24
C ASP A 229 0.04 15.23 8.95
N MET A 230 0.54 13.99 8.85
CA MET A 230 1.03 13.45 7.57
C MET A 230 -0.11 12.93 6.72
N TYR A 231 -0.89 11.98 7.23
CA TYR A 231 -1.83 11.25 6.38
C TYR A 231 -3.04 12.10 5.94
N CYS A 232 -3.40 13.13 6.70
CA CYS A 232 -4.40 14.12 6.28
C CYS A 232 -3.86 15.06 5.20
N ASN A 233 -2.54 15.27 5.13
CA ASN A 233 -1.94 16.19 4.16
C ASN A 233 -1.38 15.50 2.91
N VAL A 234 -1.00 14.22 2.99
CA VAL A 234 -0.35 13.47 1.89
C VAL A 234 -1.05 12.13 1.68
N SER A 235 -1.57 11.93 0.47
CA SER A 235 -2.17 10.68 0.02
C SER A 235 -1.16 9.72 -0.62
N PHE A 236 -1.52 8.44 -0.65
CA PHE A 236 -0.93 7.49 -1.60
C PHE A 236 -1.40 7.81 -3.01
N ASP A 237 -0.55 7.54 -4.00
CA ASP A 237 -0.91 7.70 -5.41
C ASP A 237 -1.79 6.53 -5.89
N PRO A 238 -3.07 6.76 -6.26
CA PRO A 238 -3.94 5.70 -6.76
C PRO A 238 -3.50 5.09 -8.09
N TRP A 239 -2.69 5.79 -8.88
CA TRP A 239 -2.30 5.40 -10.24
C TRP A 239 -0.94 4.71 -10.32
N VAL A 240 -0.19 4.62 -9.21
CA VAL A 240 1.00 3.77 -9.14
C VAL A 240 0.58 2.31 -9.04
N VAL A 241 1.14 1.47 -9.93
CA VAL A 241 0.65 0.09 -10.10
C VAL A 241 1.12 -0.87 -9.01
N ARG A 242 2.30 -0.59 -8.43
CA ARG A 242 3.00 -1.38 -7.41
C ARG A 242 4.06 -0.48 -6.79
N GLY A 243 4.40 -0.67 -5.53
CA GLY A 243 5.46 0.11 -4.86
C GLY A 243 4.98 1.48 -4.40
N GLU A 244 3.69 1.56 -4.07
CA GLU A 244 3.01 2.69 -3.51
C GLU A 244 3.63 3.18 -2.20
N ASP A 245 4.30 2.29 -1.45
CA ASP A 245 5.02 2.64 -0.23
C ASP A 245 6.22 3.56 -0.48
N THR A 246 7.02 3.21 -1.47
CA THR A 246 8.18 4.00 -1.88
C THR A 246 7.72 5.25 -2.63
N ASP A 247 6.67 5.16 -3.44
CA ASP A 247 6.06 6.34 -4.07
C ASP A 247 5.50 7.30 -3.00
N TYR A 248 4.97 6.79 -1.88
CA TYR A 248 4.57 7.61 -0.75
C TYR A 248 5.74 8.42 -0.16
N VAL A 249 6.96 7.87 -0.14
CA VAL A 249 8.17 8.62 0.25
C VAL A 249 8.41 9.79 -0.72
N ILE A 250 8.23 9.57 -2.02
CA ILE A 250 8.33 10.62 -3.05
C ILE A 250 7.26 11.69 -2.80
N ASN A 251 6.02 11.27 -2.56
CA ASN A 251 4.88 12.16 -2.27
C ASN A 251 5.11 13.02 -1.04
N ALA A 252 5.50 12.40 0.09
CA ALA A 252 5.81 13.10 1.32
C ALA A 252 6.90 14.17 1.09
N ARG A 253 7.99 13.80 0.39
CA ARG A 253 9.08 14.73 0.09
C ARG A 253 8.66 15.88 -0.82
N MET A 254 7.83 15.63 -1.83
CA MET A 254 7.28 16.70 -2.68
C MET A 254 6.48 17.72 -1.86
N HIS A 255 5.79 17.27 -0.81
CA HIS A 255 5.02 18.11 0.11
C HIS A 255 5.80 18.56 1.36
N GLY A 256 7.12 18.41 1.37
CA GLY A 256 7.99 18.91 2.44
C GLY A 256 8.08 18.01 3.69
N GLY A 257 7.45 16.84 3.68
CA GLY A 257 7.59 15.82 4.72
C GLY A 257 8.74 14.86 4.44
N ASP A 258 9.19 14.16 5.48
CA ASP A 258 10.17 13.07 5.39
C ASP A 258 9.55 11.79 5.97
N VAL A 259 9.93 10.64 5.40
CA VAL A 259 9.67 9.32 6.00
C VAL A 259 10.94 8.85 6.67
N PHE A 260 10.83 8.44 7.93
CA PHE A 260 11.96 7.98 8.72
C PHE A 260 11.97 6.45 8.82
N LEU A 261 13.11 5.81 8.61
CA LEU A 261 13.33 4.41 8.94
C LEU A 261 13.73 4.28 10.42
N ASP A 262 13.05 3.41 11.15
CA ASP A 262 13.36 3.04 12.53
C ASP A 262 14.09 1.69 12.56
N GLY A 263 15.39 1.71 12.86
CA GLY A 263 16.24 0.50 12.90
C GLY A 263 15.86 -0.54 13.96
N LYS A 264 14.93 -0.23 14.87
CA LYS A 264 14.39 -1.21 15.83
C LYS A 264 13.01 -1.74 15.46
N TRP A 265 12.32 -1.11 14.50
CA TRP A 265 10.96 -1.49 14.17
C TRP A 265 10.96 -2.47 13.01
N LYS A 266 10.66 -3.75 13.29
CA LYS A 266 10.71 -4.83 12.30
C LYS A 266 9.42 -5.62 12.29
N VAL A 267 9.13 -6.24 11.16
CA VAL A 267 8.06 -7.21 11.01
C VAL A 267 8.57 -8.41 10.23
N LEU A 268 8.13 -9.60 10.61
CA LEU A 268 8.47 -10.82 9.90
C LEU A 268 7.62 -10.91 8.63
N HIS A 269 8.28 -11.01 7.47
CA HIS A 269 7.61 -11.06 6.17
C HIS A 269 7.95 -12.38 5.48
N GLN A 270 6.92 -13.20 5.23
CA GLN A 270 7.06 -14.51 4.59
C GLN A 270 6.12 -14.62 3.39
N PRO A 271 6.36 -13.82 2.34
CA PRO A 271 5.46 -13.79 1.21
C PRO A 271 5.47 -15.12 0.46
N PRO A 272 4.32 -15.57 -0.09
CA PRO A 272 4.31 -16.71 -0.97
C PRO A 272 5.14 -16.44 -2.24
N LYS A 273 5.63 -17.50 -2.88
CA LYS A 273 6.43 -17.32 -4.12
C LYS A 273 5.58 -16.63 -5.19
N PRO A 274 6.09 -15.58 -5.86
CA PRO A 274 5.33 -14.92 -6.91
C PRO A 274 5.07 -15.88 -8.07
N PRO A 275 3.91 -15.78 -8.73
CA PRO A 275 3.51 -16.74 -9.78
C PRO A 275 4.37 -16.64 -11.05
N SER A 276 5.00 -15.49 -11.31
CA SER A 276 5.83 -15.26 -12.51
C SER A 276 6.84 -14.14 -12.29
N LYS A 277 8.11 -14.40 -12.59
CA LYS A 277 9.16 -13.38 -12.54
C LYS A 277 9.01 -12.36 -13.67
N ALA A 278 8.49 -12.78 -14.82
CA ALA A 278 8.15 -11.87 -15.91
C ALA A 278 7.02 -10.90 -15.54
N LEU A 279 6.00 -11.34 -14.79
CA LEU A 279 4.94 -10.44 -14.31
C LEU A 279 5.47 -9.41 -13.30
N VAL A 280 6.37 -9.81 -12.40
CA VAL A 280 7.04 -8.86 -11.48
C VAL A 280 7.79 -7.78 -12.26
N LEU A 281 8.62 -8.18 -13.24
CA LEU A 281 9.34 -7.22 -14.08
C LEU A 281 8.39 -6.33 -14.90
N ARG A 282 7.23 -6.86 -15.32
CA ARG A 282 6.19 -6.05 -15.96
C ARG A 282 5.68 -4.95 -15.03
N GLN A 283 5.36 -5.28 -13.78
CA GLN A 283 4.88 -4.31 -12.80
C GLN A 283 5.95 -3.25 -12.51
N GLU A 284 7.21 -3.66 -12.36
CA GLU A 284 8.35 -2.74 -12.23
C GLU A 284 8.48 -1.81 -13.44
N ALA A 285 8.25 -2.31 -14.67
CA ALA A 285 8.27 -1.48 -15.88
C ALA A 285 7.24 -0.35 -15.80
N TYR A 286 6.00 -0.67 -15.44
CA TYR A 286 4.93 0.31 -15.32
C TYR A 286 5.20 1.28 -14.18
N ARG A 287 5.62 0.78 -13.01
CA ARG A 287 5.97 1.56 -11.83
C ARG A 287 7.02 2.61 -12.15
N PHE A 288 8.22 2.21 -12.53
CA PHE A 288 9.33 3.17 -12.62
C PHE A 288 9.21 4.12 -13.82
N VAL A 289 8.59 3.67 -14.93
CA VAL A 289 8.27 4.58 -16.05
C VAL A 289 7.22 5.62 -15.62
N TYR A 290 6.24 5.21 -14.82
CA TYR A 290 5.25 6.12 -14.24
C TYR A 290 5.89 7.11 -13.26
N GLU A 291 6.64 6.62 -12.26
CA GLU A 291 7.33 7.45 -11.26
C GLU A 291 8.28 8.46 -11.91
N HIS A 292 9.05 8.04 -12.93
CA HIS A 292 9.88 8.97 -13.71
C HIS A 292 9.04 10.09 -14.34
N ARG A 293 7.93 9.75 -15.02
CA ARG A 293 7.06 10.74 -15.66
C ARG A 293 6.34 11.65 -14.67
N LYS A 294 5.94 11.10 -13.51
CA LYS A 294 5.37 11.85 -12.39
C LYS A 294 6.37 12.88 -11.87
N LEU A 295 7.64 12.52 -11.70
CA LEU A 295 8.68 13.47 -11.30
C LEU A 295 8.95 14.54 -12.37
N GLU A 296 8.95 14.18 -13.65
CA GLU A 296 9.05 15.18 -14.73
C GLU A 296 7.88 16.16 -14.71
N PHE A 297 6.65 15.67 -14.45
CA PHE A 297 5.49 16.54 -14.30
C PHE A 297 5.60 17.40 -13.04
N ALA A 298 6.06 16.85 -11.91
CA ALA A 298 6.24 17.56 -10.65
C ALA A 298 7.17 18.79 -10.79
N LYS A 299 8.21 18.71 -11.64
CA LYS A 299 9.10 19.85 -11.92
C LYS A 299 8.39 21.08 -12.47
N SER A 300 7.23 20.91 -13.10
CA SER A 300 6.41 22.01 -13.60
C SER A 300 5.52 22.67 -12.54
N GLN A 301 5.41 22.07 -11.35
CA GLN A 301 4.56 22.55 -10.26
C GLN A 301 5.39 23.45 -9.34
N VAL A 302 4.95 24.70 -9.16
CA VAL A 302 5.70 25.73 -8.41
C VAL A 302 5.70 25.46 -6.89
N ASP A 303 4.61 24.89 -6.38
CA ASP A 303 4.38 24.73 -4.93
C ASP A 303 5.00 23.44 -4.36
N LEU A 304 5.68 22.62 -5.17
CA LEU A 304 6.25 21.34 -4.75
C LEU A 304 7.76 21.42 -4.59
N ARG A 305 8.28 20.77 -3.55
CA ARG A 305 9.71 20.52 -3.41
C ARG A 305 10.16 19.57 -4.50
N GLN A 306 11.24 19.93 -5.20
CA GLN A 306 11.82 19.05 -6.21
C GLN A 306 12.44 17.80 -5.57
N VAL A 307 12.01 16.63 -6.05
CA VAL A 307 12.61 15.33 -5.72
C VAL A 307 13.41 14.87 -6.93
N THR A 308 14.68 14.52 -6.73
CA THR A 308 15.58 14.10 -7.80
C THR A 308 15.99 12.65 -7.63
N PRO A 309 16.41 11.95 -8.71
CA PRO A 309 16.98 10.61 -8.61
C PRO A 309 18.10 10.51 -7.58
N GLU A 310 18.95 11.53 -7.47
CA GLU A 310 20.07 11.57 -6.54
C GLU A 310 19.61 11.66 -5.08
N SER A 311 18.54 12.39 -4.79
CA SER A 311 18.01 12.47 -3.42
C SER A 311 17.33 11.17 -2.97
N MET A 312 16.94 10.32 -3.93
CA MET A 312 16.34 9.00 -3.69
C MET A 312 17.37 7.85 -3.85
N ALA A 313 18.65 8.15 -4.03
CA ALA A 313 19.70 7.14 -4.15
C ALA A 313 19.96 6.44 -2.78
N PRO A 314 20.40 5.18 -2.78
CA PRO A 314 20.66 4.32 -3.94
C PRO A 314 19.39 3.74 -4.59
N TYR A 315 18.34 3.49 -3.80
CA TYR A 315 17.06 2.98 -4.26
C TYR A 315 15.90 3.84 -3.70
N PRO A 316 14.91 4.22 -4.52
CA PRO A 316 14.71 3.89 -5.94
C PRO A 316 15.51 4.76 -6.93
N GLY A 317 16.41 5.63 -6.47
CA GLY A 317 17.08 6.66 -7.26
C GLY A 317 17.56 6.25 -8.65
N GLU A 318 18.29 5.13 -8.77
CA GLU A 318 18.80 4.64 -10.07
C GLU A 318 17.68 4.36 -11.09
N PHE A 319 16.46 4.09 -10.65
CA PHE A 319 15.31 3.71 -11.47
C PHE A 319 14.38 4.88 -11.82
N LEU A 320 14.62 6.06 -11.23
CA LEU A 320 13.82 7.27 -11.48
C LEU A 320 14.34 8.09 -12.68
N GLY A 321 15.43 7.65 -13.32
CA GLY A 321 16.02 8.32 -14.48
C GLY A 321 15.32 8.01 -15.81
N GLY A 322 15.52 8.87 -16.81
CA GLY A 322 14.86 8.76 -18.12
C GLY A 322 15.23 7.53 -18.96
N SER A 323 16.30 6.80 -18.60
CA SER A 323 16.72 5.56 -19.27
C SER A 323 15.93 4.32 -18.84
N VAL A 324 15.05 4.44 -17.84
CA VAL A 324 14.41 3.29 -17.19
C VAL A 324 13.62 2.40 -18.16
N GLY A 325 12.84 2.98 -19.08
CA GLY A 325 12.06 2.20 -20.04
C GLY A 325 12.92 1.31 -20.95
N TRP A 326 14.04 1.85 -21.44
CA TRP A 326 15.02 1.08 -22.23
C TRP A 326 15.70 0.00 -21.38
N ARG A 327 16.13 0.33 -20.16
CA ARG A 327 16.80 -0.61 -19.26
C ARG A 327 15.93 -1.82 -18.94
N VAL A 328 14.64 -1.61 -18.63
CA VAL A 328 13.69 -2.71 -18.42
C VAL A 328 13.53 -3.55 -19.68
N ALA A 329 13.41 -2.90 -20.85
CA ALA A 329 13.24 -3.62 -22.11
C ALA A 329 14.46 -4.48 -22.46
N ALA A 330 15.67 -3.94 -22.29
CA ALA A 330 16.91 -4.68 -22.48
C ALA A 330 17.02 -5.87 -21.52
N THR A 331 16.76 -5.65 -20.23
CA THR A 331 16.73 -6.73 -19.22
C THR A 331 15.69 -7.80 -19.55
N ALA A 332 14.50 -7.41 -20.00
CA ALA A 332 13.48 -8.36 -20.42
C ALA A 332 13.96 -9.21 -21.60
N LEU A 333 14.61 -8.62 -22.61
CA LEU A 333 15.19 -9.38 -23.72
C LEU A 333 16.29 -10.35 -23.27
N LEU A 334 17.20 -9.92 -22.38
CA LEU A 334 18.25 -10.79 -21.83
C LEU A 334 17.64 -11.96 -21.02
N ARG A 335 16.62 -11.68 -20.18
CA ARG A 335 15.88 -12.71 -19.44
C ARG A 335 15.08 -13.64 -20.35
N ALA A 336 14.62 -13.17 -21.52
CA ALA A 336 13.97 -14.01 -22.53
C ALA A 336 14.96 -15.01 -23.16
N LEU A 337 16.23 -14.64 -23.29
CA LEU A 337 17.29 -15.55 -23.77
C LEU A 337 17.67 -16.58 -22.68
N ALA A 338 17.78 -16.12 -21.44
CA ALA A 338 18.23 -16.93 -20.30
C ALA A 338 17.17 -17.87 -19.72
N GLY A 339 15.89 -17.48 -19.76
CA GLY A 339 14.83 -18.06 -18.91
C GLY A 339 13.80 -18.92 -19.65
N GLN A 340 12.92 -19.53 -18.84
CA GLN A 340 11.81 -20.37 -19.33
C GLN A 340 10.58 -19.56 -19.78
N GLU A 341 10.38 -18.33 -19.26
CA GLU A 341 9.22 -17.48 -19.57
C GLU A 341 9.41 -16.60 -20.83
N ARG A 342 10.04 -17.13 -21.88
CA ARG A 342 10.53 -16.35 -23.04
C ARG A 342 9.47 -15.44 -23.65
N SER A 343 8.30 -15.99 -23.98
CA SER A 343 7.21 -15.24 -24.60
C SER A 343 6.65 -14.14 -23.70
N MET A 344 6.67 -14.33 -22.38
CA MET A 344 6.23 -13.32 -21.42
C MET A 344 7.24 -12.18 -21.36
N TYR A 345 8.52 -12.48 -21.29
CA TYR A 345 9.56 -11.46 -21.32
C TYR A 345 9.56 -10.62 -22.61
N LEU A 346 9.32 -11.22 -23.78
CA LEU A 346 9.14 -10.44 -25.02
C LEU A 346 7.95 -9.47 -24.93
N LYS A 347 6.84 -9.89 -24.30
CA LYS A 347 5.70 -9.00 -24.03
C LYS A 347 6.07 -7.90 -23.04
N VAL A 348 6.88 -8.19 -22.02
CA VAL A 348 7.39 -7.18 -21.07
C VAL A 348 8.24 -6.14 -21.79
N ALA A 349 9.16 -6.56 -22.65
CA ALA A 349 9.99 -5.64 -23.42
C ALA A 349 9.15 -4.68 -24.28
N ARG A 350 8.13 -5.21 -24.97
CA ARG A 350 7.18 -4.39 -25.73
C ARG A 350 6.39 -3.44 -24.83
N ALA A 351 5.89 -3.93 -23.69
CA ALA A 351 5.13 -3.11 -22.74
C ALA A 351 5.98 -1.98 -22.16
N ALA A 352 7.24 -2.23 -21.81
CA ALA A 352 8.16 -1.24 -21.27
C ALA A 352 8.44 -0.07 -22.24
N LEU A 353 8.47 -0.34 -23.56
CA LEU A 353 8.74 0.68 -24.58
C LEU A 353 7.49 1.40 -25.10
N ARG A 354 6.29 0.82 -24.90
CA ARG A 354 5.05 1.35 -25.48
C ARG A 354 3.96 1.55 -24.43
N ASP A 355 3.49 0.46 -23.84
CA ASP A 355 2.28 0.47 -23.01
C ASP A 355 2.50 1.22 -21.70
N ALA A 356 3.65 1.03 -21.03
CA ALA A 356 4.01 1.73 -19.80
C ALA A 356 4.21 3.24 -20.01
N PRO A 357 4.95 3.72 -21.03
CA PRO A 357 4.99 5.15 -21.36
C PRO A 357 3.62 5.75 -21.72
N GLU A 358 2.78 5.00 -22.43
CA GLU A 358 1.42 5.46 -22.76
C GLU A 358 0.55 5.58 -21.51
N TYR A 359 0.61 4.58 -20.62
CA TYR A 359 -0.05 4.61 -19.32
C TYR A 359 0.44 5.80 -18.48
N ALA A 360 1.76 5.98 -18.36
CA ALA A 360 2.35 7.06 -17.60
C ALA A 360 1.91 8.44 -18.11
N ARG A 361 1.94 8.66 -19.43
CA ARG A 361 1.47 9.91 -20.04
C ARG A 361 -0.01 10.21 -19.78
N LYS A 362 -0.85 9.17 -19.69
CA LYS A 362 -2.29 9.30 -19.46
C LYS A 362 -2.67 9.54 -18.00
N ASN A 363 -1.76 9.28 -17.06
CA ASN A 363 -2.10 9.27 -15.63
C ASN A 363 -1.17 10.09 -14.74
N CYS A 364 -0.01 10.56 -15.23
CA CYS A 364 1.00 11.20 -14.37
C CYS A 364 0.52 12.49 -13.71
N ASP A 365 -0.47 13.18 -14.28
CA ASP A 365 -1.06 14.40 -13.73
C ASP A 365 -2.20 14.13 -12.73
N ASN A 366 -2.83 12.96 -12.79
CA ASN A 366 -3.99 12.60 -11.97
C ASN A 366 -3.69 12.68 -10.47
N TYR A 367 -2.51 12.19 -10.04
CA TYR A 367 -2.08 12.26 -8.65
C TYR A 367 -2.11 13.70 -8.12
N PHE A 368 -1.60 14.67 -8.89
CA PHE A 368 -1.53 16.05 -8.45
C PHE A 368 -2.92 16.69 -8.33
N ALA A 369 -3.85 16.33 -9.20
CA ALA A 369 -5.24 16.77 -9.08
C ALA A 369 -5.91 16.18 -7.82
N PHE A 370 -5.73 14.88 -7.59
CA PHE A 370 -6.23 14.18 -6.41
C PHE A 370 -5.65 14.74 -5.10
N GLN A 371 -4.33 14.88 -5.05
CA GLN A 371 -3.57 15.35 -3.90
C GLN A 371 -3.89 16.80 -3.53
N ARG A 372 -4.23 17.67 -4.48
CA ARG A 372 -4.70 19.03 -4.17
C ARG A 372 -6.03 19.04 -3.41
N ARG A 373 -6.90 18.08 -3.67
CA ARG A 373 -8.21 17.94 -3.01
C ARG A 373 -8.12 17.17 -1.70
N TRP A 374 -7.09 16.33 -1.54
CA TRP A 374 -6.90 15.44 -0.40
C TRP A 374 -6.97 16.13 0.96
N PRO A 375 -6.18 17.19 1.28
CA PRO A 375 -6.28 17.84 2.58
C PRO A 375 -7.66 18.38 2.92
N ILE A 376 -8.37 18.90 1.91
CA ILE A 376 -9.73 19.44 2.05
C ILE A 376 -10.71 18.30 2.34
N LEU A 377 -10.57 17.17 1.65
CA LEU A 377 -11.35 15.98 1.95
C LEU A 377 -11.12 15.53 3.39
N MET A 378 -9.86 15.36 3.78
CA MET A 378 -9.47 14.84 5.09
C MET A 378 -9.97 15.72 6.24
N GLU A 379 -9.92 17.04 6.08
CA GLU A 379 -10.52 18.00 7.02
C GLU A 379 -12.04 17.83 7.13
N ARG A 380 -12.74 17.62 6.01
CA ARG A 380 -14.20 17.48 5.99
C ARG A 380 -14.71 16.17 6.56
N ILE A 381 -13.92 15.11 6.45
CA ILE A 381 -14.30 13.78 6.98
C ILE A 381 -13.80 13.55 8.40
N TRP A 382 -12.95 14.43 8.95
CA TRP A 382 -12.40 14.25 10.29
C TRP A 382 -13.53 14.15 11.32
N GLU A 383 -13.62 13.01 12.01
CA GLU A 383 -14.72 12.69 12.93
C GLU A 383 -16.13 12.82 12.31
N ASP A 384 -16.28 12.53 11.01
CA ASP A 384 -17.58 12.59 10.32
C ASP A 384 -18.60 11.65 10.97
N VAL A 385 -19.58 12.24 11.66
CA VAL A 385 -20.59 11.50 12.44
C VAL A 385 -21.30 10.44 11.59
N PRO A 386 -21.82 10.72 10.36
CA PRO A 386 -22.45 9.71 9.53
C PRO A 386 -21.56 8.49 9.24
N LEU A 387 -20.30 8.70 8.86
CA LEU A 387 -19.37 7.60 8.60
C LEU A 387 -18.95 6.89 9.88
N LYS A 388 -18.68 7.62 10.96
CA LYS A 388 -18.29 7.07 12.26
C LYS A 388 -19.34 6.08 12.76
N THR A 389 -20.62 6.48 12.78
CA THR A 389 -21.75 5.62 13.20
C THR A 389 -21.92 4.39 12.29
N LEU A 390 -21.59 4.49 10.99
CA LEU A 390 -21.61 3.34 10.08
C LEU A 390 -20.46 2.37 10.36
N PHE A 391 -19.25 2.92 10.58
CA PHE A 391 -18.04 2.15 10.80
C PHE A 391 -17.97 1.51 12.19
N THR A 392 -18.60 2.09 13.21
CA THR A 392 -18.72 1.50 14.55
C THR A 392 -19.90 0.52 14.68
N GLY A 393 -20.70 0.34 13.63
CA GLY A 393 -21.86 -0.57 13.65
C GLY A 393 -23.08 -0.03 14.41
N GLU A 394 -23.06 1.21 14.91
CA GLU A 394 -24.23 1.89 15.51
C GLU A 394 -25.37 2.07 14.50
N ARG A 395 -25.04 2.19 13.21
CA ARG A 395 -25.97 2.01 12.09
C ARG A 395 -25.59 0.73 11.36
N SER A 396 -26.39 -0.33 11.54
CA SER A 396 -26.25 -1.53 10.74
C SER A 396 -26.52 -1.22 9.27
N VAL A 397 -25.55 -1.47 8.40
CA VAL A 397 -25.84 -1.59 6.97
C VAL A 397 -26.67 -2.87 6.79
N ASP A 398 -27.87 -2.75 6.21
CA ASP A 398 -28.66 -3.94 5.88
C ASP A 398 -27.98 -4.70 4.73
N ARG A 399 -27.14 -5.67 5.11
CA ARG A 399 -26.39 -6.54 4.20
C ARG A 399 -27.27 -7.63 3.57
N THR A 400 -28.50 -7.84 4.08
CA THR A 400 -29.43 -8.84 3.55
C THR A 400 -30.09 -8.39 2.24
N ALA A 401 -30.30 -7.07 2.11
CA ALA A 401 -30.80 -6.47 0.87
C ALA A 401 -29.83 -6.66 -0.33
N ILE A 402 -28.53 -6.83 -0.06
CA ILE A 402 -27.48 -6.95 -1.09
C ILE A 402 -27.24 -8.42 -1.48
N THR A 403 -27.42 -9.36 -0.55
CA THR A 403 -27.23 -10.81 -0.80
C THR A 403 -28.46 -11.51 -1.40
N GLY A 404 -29.56 -10.77 -1.63
CA GLY A 404 -30.82 -11.32 -2.15
C GLY A 404 -31.55 -12.26 -1.18
N ARG A 405 -31.09 -12.35 0.08
CA ARG A 405 -31.76 -13.12 1.13
C ARG A 405 -32.75 -12.22 1.85
N PHE A 406 -34.04 -12.36 1.55
CA PHE A 406 -35.08 -11.68 2.31
C PHE A 406 -35.05 -12.16 3.77
N PRO A 407 -34.88 -11.26 4.76
CA PRO A 407 -35.12 -11.62 6.14
C PRO A 407 -36.63 -11.85 6.29
N ALA A 408 -37.01 -13.00 6.87
CA ALA A 408 -38.38 -13.23 7.26
C ALA A 408 -38.73 -12.24 8.38
N ILE A 409 -39.75 -11.42 8.17
CA ILE A 409 -40.28 -10.52 9.20
C ILE A 409 -40.78 -11.41 10.34
N ARG A 410 -40.04 -11.44 11.44
CA ARG A 410 -40.54 -11.97 12.70
C ARG A 410 -41.31 -10.86 13.39
N ASN A 411 -42.62 -11.04 13.49
CA ASN A 411 -43.44 -10.27 14.41
C ASN A 411 -43.30 -10.93 15.79
N ASP A 412 -42.36 -10.44 16.59
CA ASP A 412 -42.36 -10.65 18.03
C ASP A 412 -42.58 -9.30 18.74
#